data_AF-A0A0D0LDY1-F1
#
_entry.id   AF-A0A0D0LDY1-F1
#
_cell.length_a   1.000
_cell.length_b   1.000
_cell.length_c   1.000
_cell.angle_alpha   90.00
_cell.angle_beta   90.00
_cell.angle_gamma   90.00
#
_symmetry.space_group_name_H-M   'P 1'
#
loop_
_entity.id
_entity.type
_entity.pdbx_description
1 polymer ?
#
loop_
_entity_poly.entity_id
_entity_poly.type
_entity_poly.pdbx_seq_one_letter_code
_entity_poly.pdbx_strand_id
1 'polypeptide(L)'
;IGYFLPPNLGGFYGQLQYSFGEKTKYSPGTATPAVDNNSRAGRYVGGRFGYANGPLDVAVAYASSTVGDQFYAGTTNKVNTFNLGASYDFGPAKLFGEFSKAKNKLDYEVTPNLGGRPDIDLTGYLLGVTVPVGAGLIRASYSSVKYDENLIAQTPFAIIPEDKKANKLAIGYVHNLSKRTALY
;
A
#
# COMPACT_ATOMS: atom_id res chain seq x y z
N ILE A 1 -9.47 11.27 10.34
CA ILE A 1 -10.92 11.21 10.05
C ILE A 1 -11.18 10.04 9.12
N GLY A 2 -12.17 9.21 9.41
CA GLY A 2 -12.58 8.10 8.55
C GLY A 2 -14.10 8.09 8.39
N TYR A 3 -14.57 7.73 7.21
CA TYR A 3 -15.98 7.56 6.89
C TYR A 3 -16.19 6.18 6.27
N PHE A 4 -17.21 5.46 6.72
CA PHE A 4 -17.61 4.18 6.16
C PHE A 4 -18.91 4.34 5.40
N LEU A 5 -19.03 3.68 4.26
CA LEU A 5 -20.32 3.61 3.57
C LEU A 5 -21.37 2.96 4.49
N PRO A 6 -22.63 3.43 4.42
CA PRO A 6 -23.73 2.83 5.18
C PRO A 6 -23.83 1.32 4.94
N PRO A 7 -24.29 0.54 5.94
CA PRO A 7 -24.60 -0.87 5.73
C PRO A 7 -25.76 -1.03 4.72
N ASN A 8 -25.92 -2.25 4.19
CA ASN A 8 -27.04 -2.67 3.35
C ASN A 8 -27.13 -2.05 1.94
N LEU A 9 -26.00 -1.65 1.35
CA LEU A 9 -25.93 -1.20 -0.04
C LEU A 9 -25.87 -2.36 -1.04
N GLY A 10 -26.63 -3.44 -0.82
CA GLY A 10 -26.70 -4.58 -1.74
C GLY A 10 -25.36 -5.30 -1.98
N GLY A 11 -24.49 -5.32 -0.97
CA GLY A 11 -23.15 -5.93 -1.04
C GLY A 11 -22.02 -4.93 -1.31
N PHE A 12 -22.33 -3.69 -1.73
CA PHE A 12 -21.32 -2.65 -1.83
C PHE A 12 -20.87 -2.17 -0.45
N TYR A 13 -19.57 -1.94 -0.31
CA TYR A 13 -18.98 -1.38 0.90
C TYR A 13 -17.79 -0.50 0.54
N GLY A 14 -17.37 0.33 1.49
CA GLY A 14 -16.27 1.22 1.24
C GLY A 14 -15.94 2.09 2.43
N GLN A 15 -14.79 2.73 2.34
CA GLN A 15 -14.25 3.58 3.37
C GLN A 15 -13.47 4.72 2.72
N LEU A 16 -13.61 5.93 3.25
CA LEU A 16 -12.73 7.06 2.98
C LEU A 16 -11.99 7.42 4.27
N GLN A 17 -10.74 7.85 4.12
CA GLN A 17 -9.88 8.22 5.22
C GLN A 17 -9.09 9.47 4.85
N TYR A 18 -8.97 10.38 5.81
CA TYR A 18 -8.17 11.59 5.70
C TYR A 18 -7.46 11.86 7.04
N SER A 19 -6.16 12.08 7.00
CA SER A 19 -5.36 12.50 8.15
C SER A 19 -4.66 13.80 7.81
N PHE A 20 -4.64 14.74 8.76
CA PHE A 20 -3.97 16.02 8.58
C PHE A 20 -2.45 15.87 8.66
N GLY A 21 -1.73 16.82 8.07
CA GLY A 21 -0.32 17.01 8.42
C GLY A 21 -0.24 17.66 9.80
N GLU A 22 0.52 17.07 10.71
CA GLU A 22 0.66 17.55 12.11
C GLU A 22 1.99 18.27 12.35
N LYS A 23 2.75 18.51 11.28
CA LYS A 23 4.02 19.20 11.37
C LYS A 23 3.86 20.71 11.44
N THR A 24 4.79 21.36 12.14
CA THR A 24 4.78 22.80 12.36
C THR A 24 4.98 23.57 11.06
N LYS A 25 4.30 24.72 10.95
CA LYS A 25 4.49 25.72 9.90
C LYS A 25 4.95 27.01 10.56
N TYR A 26 6.03 27.60 10.07
CA TYR A 26 6.52 28.90 10.54
C TYR A 26 6.16 30.01 9.55
N SER A 27 5.82 31.19 10.06
CA SER A 27 5.49 32.38 9.27
C SER A 27 5.96 33.65 10.00
N PRO A 28 6.63 34.60 9.32
CA PRO A 28 7.05 34.56 7.93
C PRO A 28 8.20 33.57 7.73
N GLY A 29 8.24 32.89 6.57
CA GLY A 29 9.27 31.88 6.28
C GLY A 29 10.71 32.42 6.40
N THR A 30 10.90 33.72 6.16
CA THR A 30 12.20 34.41 6.28
C THR A 30 12.72 34.56 7.72
N ALA A 31 11.87 34.36 8.73
CA ALA A 31 12.24 34.43 10.15
C ALA A 31 12.32 33.03 10.82
N THR A 32 12.31 31.97 10.01
CA THR A 32 12.40 30.59 10.50
C THR A 32 13.85 30.25 10.84
N PRO A 33 14.13 29.53 11.94
CA PRO A 33 15.40 28.80 12.08
C PRO A 33 15.63 27.92 10.84
N ALA A 34 16.86 27.50 10.54
CA ALA A 34 17.15 26.56 9.45
C ALA A 34 16.56 25.16 9.76
N VAL A 35 15.24 25.05 9.71
CA VAL A 35 14.44 23.84 9.94
C VAL A 35 13.49 23.66 8.76
N ASP A 36 13.33 22.42 8.33
CA ASP A 36 12.50 22.08 7.19
C ASP A 36 11.05 22.50 7.44
N ASN A 37 10.52 23.39 6.60
CA ASN A 37 9.08 23.66 6.58
C ASN A 37 8.38 22.49 5.90
N ASN A 38 7.93 21.55 6.74
CA ASN A 38 7.40 20.25 6.36
C ASN A 38 5.92 20.09 6.75
N SER A 39 5.17 21.20 6.81
CA SER A 39 3.78 21.24 7.29
C SER A 39 2.81 20.26 6.62
N ARG A 40 3.08 19.83 5.38
CA ARG A 40 2.26 18.82 4.68
C ARG A 40 2.60 17.38 5.06
N ALA A 41 3.77 17.12 5.65
CA ALA A 41 4.18 15.78 6.03
C ALA A 41 3.25 15.20 7.10
N GLY A 42 2.95 13.90 6.97
CA GLY A 42 1.95 13.20 7.76
C GLY A 42 0.54 13.24 7.18
N ARG A 43 0.27 14.11 6.19
CA ARG A 43 -1.05 14.14 5.53
C ARG A 43 -1.31 12.85 4.77
N TYR A 44 -2.48 12.26 4.96
CA TYR A 44 -2.94 11.06 4.29
C TYR A 44 -4.32 11.28 3.69
N VAL A 45 -4.54 10.78 2.48
CA VAL A 45 -5.87 10.65 1.88
C VAL A 45 -5.98 9.28 1.23
N GLY A 46 -7.02 8.54 1.56
CA GLY A 46 -7.19 7.19 1.05
C GLY A 46 -8.64 6.77 0.98
N GLY A 47 -8.91 5.83 0.09
CA GLY A 47 -10.22 5.26 -0.08
C GLY A 47 -10.13 3.78 -0.44
N ARG A 48 -11.13 3.03 0.00
CA ARG A 48 -11.40 1.66 -0.42
C ARG A 48 -12.84 1.57 -0.88
N PHE A 49 -13.07 0.83 -1.95
CA PHE A 49 -14.39 0.46 -2.40
C PHE A 49 -14.39 -1.02 -2.78
N GLY A 50 -15.46 -1.71 -2.44
CA GLY A 50 -15.59 -3.13 -2.71
C GLY A 50 -17.03 -3.59 -2.83
N TYR A 51 -17.15 -4.82 -3.29
CA TYR A 51 -18.40 -5.53 -3.43
C TYR A 51 -18.22 -6.93 -2.85
N ALA A 52 -19.07 -7.27 -1.89
CA ALA A 52 -19.15 -8.58 -1.29
C ALA A 52 -20.60 -9.08 -1.36
N ASN A 53 -20.80 -10.20 -2.05
CA ASN A 53 -22.10 -10.85 -2.11
C ASN A 53 -21.93 -12.37 -2.22
N GLY A 54 -22.51 -13.08 -1.25
CA GLY A 54 -22.37 -14.52 -1.12
C GLY A 54 -20.90 -14.94 -1.02
N PRO A 55 -20.41 -15.85 -1.89
CA PRO A 55 -19.04 -16.37 -1.82
C PRO A 55 -17.97 -15.40 -2.33
N LEU A 56 -18.34 -14.36 -3.08
CA LEU A 56 -17.42 -13.43 -3.73
C LEU A 56 -17.22 -12.17 -2.89
N ASP A 57 -15.96 -11.77 -2.74
CA ASP A 57 -15.56 -10.45 -2.23
C ASP A 57 -14.43 -9.88 -3.10
N VAL A 58 -14.62 -8.68 -3.62
CA VAL A 58 -13.60 -7.94 -4.38
C VAL A 58 -13.53 -6.50 -3.87
N ALA A 59 -12.32 -5.98 -3.75
CA ALA A 59 -12.11 -4.58 -3.36
C ALA A 59 -10.88 -3.98 -4.00
N VAL A 60 -10.98 -2.69 -4.28
CA VAL A 60 -9.88 -1.84 -4.71
C VAL A 60 -9.68 -0.73 -3.68
N ALA A 61 -8.42 -0.39 -3.44
CA ALA A 61 -8.05 0.71 -2.57
C ALA A 61 -6.96 1.56 -3.21
N TYR A 62 -7.02 2.86 -2.96
CA TYR A 62 -5.97 3.80 -3.34
C TYR A 62 -5.77 4.80 -2.21
N ALA A 63 -4.51 5.13 -1.93
CA ALA A 63 -4.17 6.16 -0.99
C ALA A 63 -2.89 6.89 -1.35
N SER A 64 -2.75 8.11 -0.84
CA SER A 64 -1.55 8.92 -0.93
C SER A 64 -1.20 9.46 0.45
N SER A 65 0.04 9.22 0.88
CA SER A 65 0.62 9.71 2.13
C SER A 65 1.76 10.66 1.81
N THR A 66 1.78 11.85 2.40
CA THR A 66 2.91 12.77 2.31
C THR A 66 3.94 12.40 3.38
N VAL A 67 5.04 11.76 2.98
CA VAL A 67 6.06 11.26 3.92
C VAL A 67 7.18 12.27 4.18
N GLY A 68 7.33 13.27 3.32
CA GLY A 68 8.28 14.36 3.49
C GLY A 68 7.85 15.59 2.70
N ASP A 69 8.23 16.76 3.19
CA ASP A 69 7.89 18.03 2.57
C ASP A 69 8.99 19.05 2.83
N GLN A 70 9.45 19.73 1.78
CA GLN A 70 10.55 20.69 1.81
C GLN A 70 10.13 21.95 1.06
N PHE A 71 9.49 22.87 1.77
CA PHE A 71 8.93 24.08 1.18
C PHE A 71 9.96 24.92 0.40
N TYR A 72 11.13 25.20 0.98
CA TYR A 72 12.16 26.03 0.32
C TYR A 72 12.80 25.35 -0.88
N ALA A 73 12.93 24.03 -0.85
CA ALA A 73 13.41 23.25 -1.99
C ALA A 73 12.32 23.02 -3.04
N GLY A 74 11.06 23.42 -2.78
CA GLY A 74 9.93 23.19 -3.66
C GLY A 74 9.69 21.69 -3.91
N THR A 75 9.88 20.82 -2.92
CA THR A 75 9.66 19.36 -3.10
C THR A 75 8.70 18.76 -2.09
N THR A 76 7.95 17.75 -2.52
CA THR A 76 7.05 16.98 -1.66
C THR A 76 7.18 15.49 -1.97
N ASN A 77 7.57 14.71 -0.97
CA ASN A 77 7.67 13.26 -1.09
C ASN A 77 6.35 12.61 -0.70
N LYS A 78 5.81 11.79 -1.60
CA LYS A 78 4.56 11.05 -1.41
C LYS A 78 4.78 9.56 -1.61
N VAL A 79 4.07 8.77 -0.80
CA VAL A 79 3.90 7.34 -1.03
C VAL A 79 2.46 7.09 -1.45
N ASN A 80 2.28 6.64 -2.68
CA ASN A 80 0.99 6.31 -3.25
C ASN A 80 0.83 4.79 -3.26
N THR A 81 -0.20 4.27 -2.60
CA THR A 81 -0.47 2.85 -2.49
C THR A 81 -1.76 2.50 -3.21
N PHE A 82 -1.70 1.52 -4.11
CA PHE A 82 -2.83 0.93 -4.81
C PHE A 82 -2.91 -0.56 -4.46
N ASN A 83 -4.08 -1.04 -4.04
CA ASN A 83 -4.29 -2.45 -3.77
C ASN A 83 -5.57 -2.93 -4.46
N LEU A 84 -5.54 -4.14 -5.02
CA LEU A 84 -6.68 -4.85 -5.55
C LEU A 84 -6.70 -6.25 -4.93
N GLY A 85 -7.74 -6.56 -4.18
CA GLY A 85 -7.92 -7.86 -3.55
C GLY A 85 -9.20 -8.53 -4.03
N ALA A 86 -9.17 -9.85 -4.19
CA ALA A 86 -10.35 -10.65 -4.47
C ALA A 86 -10.30 -11.97 -3.71
N SER A 87 -11.46 -12.47 -3.30
CA SER A 87 -11.60 -13.80 -2.72
C SER A 87 -12.90 -14.46 -3.15
N TYR A 88 -12.87 -15.78 -3.26
CA TYR A 88 -14.02 -16.60 -3.55
C TYR A 88 -14.06 -17.81 -2.62
N ASP A 89 -15.19 -17.98 -1.94
CA ASP A 89 -15.45 -19.13 -1.06
C ASP A 89 -16.22 -20.22 -1.79
N PHE A 90 -15.59 -21.35 -2.06
CA PHE A 90 -16.23 -22.48 -2.72
C PHE A 90 -17.03 -23.35 -1.74
N GLY A 91 -16.89 -23.14 -0.42
CA GLY A 91 -17.38 -24.05 0.62
C GLY A 91 -16.25 -24.89 1.22
N PRO A 92 -15.68 -25.88 0.49
CA PRO A 92 -14.59 -26.70 1.03
C PRO A 92 -13.23 -26.00 0.96
N ALA A 93 -13.11 -24.92 0.19
CA ALA A 93 -11.89 -24.13 0.08
C ALA A 93 -12.23 -22.68 -0.25
N LYS A 94 -11.46 -21.75 0.30
CA LYS A 94 -11.53 -20.32 -0.05
C LYS A 94 -10.24 -19.92 -0.73
N LEU A 95 -10.35 -19.44 -1.96
CA LEU A 95 -9.24 -18.89 -2.74
C LEU A 95 -9.23 -17.38 -2.61
N PHE A 96 -8.06 -16.77 -2.49
CA PHE A 96 -7.91 -15.32 -2.43
C PHE A 96 -6.61 -14.88 -3.06
N GLY A 97 -6.60 -13.66 -3.58
CA GLY A 97 -5.41 -13.05 -4.12
C GLY A 97 -5.41 -11.54 -3.93
N GLU A 98 -4.22 -10.97 -3.98
CA GLU A 98 -4.00 -9.53 -3.87
C GLU A 98 -2.91 -9.10 -4.84
N PHE A 99 -3.13 -7.95 -5.45
CA PHE A 99 -2.12 -7.16 -6.12
C PHE A 99 -1.96 -5.84 -5.37
N SER A 100 -0.72 -5.44 -5.09
CA SER A 100 -0.42 -4.16 -4.47
C SER A 100 0.72 -3.45 -5.19
N LYS A 101 0.64 -2.13 -5.25
CA LYS A 101 1.70 -1.26 -5.77
C LYS A 101 1.85 -0.06 -4.85
N ALA A 102 3.03 0.11 -4.28
CA ALA A 102 3.42 1.31 -3.57
C ALA A 102 4.43 2.09 -4.42
N LYS A 103 4.18 3.37 -4.66
CA LYS A 103 5.04 4.27 -5.43
C LYS A 103 5.51 5.39 -4.52
N ASN A 104 6.82 5.50 -4.32
CA ASN A 104 7.46 6.63 -3.67
C ASN A 104 7.83 7.66 -4.76
N LYS A 105 7.11 8.78 -4.75
CA LYS A 105 7.20 9.85 -5.74
C LYS A 105 7.68 11.13 -5.09
N LEU A 106 8.59 11.84 -5.75
CA LEU A 106 9.02 13.17 -5.36
C LEU A 106 8.42 14.19 -6.32
N ASP A 107 7.41 14.94 -5.86
CA ASP A 107 6.82 16.05 -6.60
C ASP A 107 7.71 17.29 -6.47
N TYR A 108 7.92 18.00 -7.58
CA TYR A 108 8.68 19.25 -7.66
C TYR A 108 7.74 20.40 -8.02
N GLU A 109 7.85 21.53 -7.34
CA GLU A 109 7.15 22.77 -7.67
C GLU A 109 7.72 23.37 -8.97
N VAL A 110 9.05 23.30 -9.14
CA VAL A 110 9.74 23.60 -10.39
C VAL A 110 10.53 22.36 -10.80
N THR A 111 10.13 21.73 -11.90
CA THR A 111 10.80 20.51 -12.40
C THR A 111 12.26 20.80 -12.78
N PRO A 112 13.24 20.06 -12.23
CA PRO A 112 14.64 20.25 -12.59
C PRO A 112 14.90 19.98 -14.08
N ASN A 113 15.67 20.85 -14.74
CA ASN A 113 16.01 20.74 -16.16
C ASN A 113 16.77 19.44 -16.52
N LEU A 114 17.44 18.82 -15.54
CA LEU A 114 18.23 17.60 -15.72
C LEU A 114 17.45 16.32 -15.36
N GLY A 115 16.14 16.43 -15.12
CA GLY A 115 15.31 15.32 -14.64
C GLY A 115 15.36 15.20 -13.11
N GLY A 116 14.19 15.02 -12.50
CA GLY A 116 14.07 14.80 -11.06
C GLY A 116 14.49 13.39 -10.66
N ARG A 117 14.52 13.14 -9.34
CA ARG A 117 14.69 11.78 -8.81
C ARG A 117 13.61 10.86 -9.40
N PRO A 118 13.98 9.68 -9.94
CA PRO A 118 13.01 8.69 -10.38
C PRO A 118 12.07 8.24 -9.25
N ASP A 119 10.83 7.91 -9.62
CA ASP A 119 9.89 7.25 -8.72
C ASP A 119 10.44 5.88 -8.34
N ILE A 120 10.21 5.45 -7.09
CA ILE A 120 10.53 4.09 -6.67
C ILE A 120 9.25 3.30 -6.53
N ASP A 121 9.16 2.17 -7.23
CA ASP A 121 7.99 1.30 -7.26
C ASP A 121 8.24 0.01 -6.46
N LEU A 122 7.31 -0.35 -5.59
CA LEU A 122 7.24 -1.64 -4.90
C LEU A 122 5.96 -2.34 -5.35
N THR A 123 6.09 -3.42 -6.10
CA THR A 123 4.96 -4.18 -6.66
C THR A 123 4.87 -5.55 -6.00
N GLY A 124 3.73 -5.88 -5.41
CA GLY A 124 3.46 -7.12 -4.71
C GLY A 124 2.30 -7.91 -5.32
N TYR A 125 2.42 -9.24 -5.26
CA TYR A 125 1.35 -10.18 -5.61
C TYR A 125 1.25 -11.23 -4.52
N LEU A 126 0.03 -11.66 -4.22
CA LEU A 126 -0.26 -12.76 -3.32
C LEU A 126 -1.35 -13.63 -3.93
N LEU A 127 -1.18 -14.95 -3.85
CA LEU A 127 -2.21 -15.93 -4.10
C LEU A 127 -2.23 -16.91 -2.93
N GLY A 128 -3.39 -17.13 -2.34
CA GLY A 128 -3.55 -17.97 -1.18
C GLY A 128 -4.83 -18.77 -1.20
N VAL A 129 -4.81 -19.89 -0.48
CA VAL A 129 -5.95 -20.76 -0.28
C VAL A 129 -6.05 -21.12 1.20
N THR A 130 -7.28 -21.16 1.71
CA THR A 130 -7.59 -21.72 3.02
C THR A 130 -8.60 -22.86 2.88
N VAL A 131 -8.31 -23.99 3.50
CA VAL A 131 -9.16 -25.19 3.47
C VAL A 131 -9.54 -25.54 4.91
N PRO A 132 -10.82 -25.43 5.31
CA PRO A 132 -11.28 -25.94 6.60
C PRO A 132 -11.23 -27.47 6.60
N VAL A 133 -10.65 -28.06 7.66
CA VAL A 133 -10.53 -29.51 7.83
C VAL A 133 -10.89 -29.88 9.28
N GLY A 134 -12.12 -30.34 9.49
CA GLY A 134 -12.64 -30.66 10.83
C GLY A 134 -12.60 -29.44 11.75
N ALA A 135 -11.89 -29.55 12.89
CA ALA A 135 -11.66 -28.43 13.81
C ALA A 135 -10.49 -27.50 13.38
N GLY A 136 -9.79 -27.84 12.30
CA GLY A 136 -8.59 -27.13 11.85
C GLY A 136 -8.75 -26.39 10.52
N LEU A 137 -7.69 -25.71 10.12
CA LEU A 137 -7.62 -24.91 8.91
C LEU A 137 -6.22 -25.02 8.29
N ILE A 138 -6.15 -25.53 7.06
CA ILE A 138 -4.92 -25.52 6.26
C ILE A 138 -4.84 -24.18 5.53
N ARG A 139 -3.67 -23.56 5.53
CA ARG A 139 -3.36 -22.34 4.77
C ARG A 139 -2.16 -22.58 3.89
N ALA A 140 -2.26 -22.20 2.63
CA ALA A 140 -1.12 -22.13 1.74
C ALA A 140 -1.16 -20.81 0.98
N SER A 141 0.01 -20.21 0.77
CA SER A 141 0.11 -18.98 0.00
C SER A 141 1.46 -18.84 -0.67
N TYR A 142 1.44 -18.24 -1.86
CA TYR A 142 2.61 -17.76 -2.55
C TYR A 142 2.52 -16.23 -2.66
N SER A 143 3.61 -15.56 -2.32
CA SER A 143 3.71 -14.10 -2.46
C SER A 143 5.02 -13.71 -3.12
N SER A 144 4.97 -12.70 -3.98
CA SER A 144 6.14 -12.13 -4.65
C SER A 144 6.11 -10.62 -4.49
N VAL A 145 7.27 -10.01 -4.24
CA VAL A 145 7.43 -8.56 -4.21
C VAL A 145 8.66 -8.17 -5.03
N LYS A 146 8.52 -7.12 -5.84
CA LYS A 146 9.57 -6.53 -6.67
C LYS A 146 9.75 -5.07 -6.27
N TYR A 147 10.99 -4.65 -6.06
CA TYR A 147 11.39 -3.28 -5.76
C TYR A 147 12.20 -2.72 -6.93
N ASP A 148 11.64 -1.73 -7.58
CA ASP A 148 12.11 -1.12 -8.83
C ASP A 148 12.46 0.35 -8.55
N GLU A 149 13.74 0.68 -8.67
CA GLU A 149 14.27 2.02 -8.39
C GLU A 149 14.17 2.94 -9.61
N ASN A 150 13.66 2.44 -10.75
CA ASN A 150 13.58 3.11 -12.04
C ASN A 150 14.90 3.84 -12.40
N LEU A 151 16.02 3.17 -12.16
CA LEU A 151 17.36 3.73 -12.37
C LEU A 151 17.57 4.06 -13.85
N ILE A 152 18.14 5.24 -14.10
CA ILE A 152 18.47 5.72 -15.44
C ILE A 152 20.00 5.68 -15.58
N ALA A 153 20.50 5.15 -16.70
CA ALA A 153 21.92 5.15 -17.00
C ALA A 153 22.44 6.59 -17.08
N GLN A 154 23.33 6.94 -16.14
CA GLN A 154 23.93 8.28 -16.07
C GLN A 154 25.02 8.49 -17.12
N THR A 155 25.56 7.40 -17.68
CA THR A 155 26.54 7.42 -18.77
C THR A 155 26.22 6.31 -19.77
N PRO A 156 26.68 6.41 -21.03
CA PRO A 156 26.41 5.40 -22.07
C PRO A 156 26.90 3.99 -21.75
N PHE A 157 27.80 3.85 -20.79
CA PHE A 157 28.42 2.58 -20.39
C PHE A 157 28.04 2.15 -18.97
N ALA A 158 27.10 2.85 -18.32
CA ALA A 158 26.67 2.51 -16.98
C ALA A 158 25.87 1.20 -16.98
N ILE A 159 26.27 0.26 -16.12
CA ILE A 159 25.50 -0.97 -15.87
C ILE A 159 24.42 -0.64 -14.84
N ILE A 160 23.16 -0.83 -15.22
CA ILE A 160 22.03 -0.71 -14.30
C ILE A 160 21.84 -2.06 -13.60
N PRO A 161 21.86 -2.13 -12.26
CA PRO A 161 21.61 -3.37 -11.55
C PRO A 161 20.17 -3.84 -11.76
N GLU A 162 19.95 -5.16 -11.69
CA GLU A 162 18.60 -5.73 -11.72
C GLU A 162 17.80 -5.34 -10.46
N ASP A 163 16.49 -5.21 -10.64
CA ASP A 163 15.55 -4.93 -9.56
C ASP A 163 15.53 -6.02 -8.49
N LYS A 164 15.40 -5.59 -7.23
CA LYS A 164 15.40 -6.49 -6.08
C LYS A 164 14.05 -7.20 -6.01
N LYS A 165 14.06 -8.54 -5.91
CA LYS A 165 12.85 -9.36 -5.83
C LYS A 165 12.92 -10.34 -4.66
N ALA A 166 11.80 -10.54 -3.98
CA ALA A 166 11.65 -11.57 -2.95
C ALA A 166 10.40 -12.40 -3.21
N ASN A 167 10.53 -13.73 -3.11
CA ASN A 167 9.43 -14.68 -3.24
C ASN A 167 9.32 -15.48 -1.95
N LYS A 168 8.09 -15.76 -1.51
CA LYS A 168 7.82 -16.53 -0.31
C LYS A 168 6.71 -17.52 -0.57
N LEU A 169 6.98 -18.78 -0.26
CA LEU A 169 5.98 -19.83 -0.11
C LEU A 169 5.72 -20.03 1.38
N ALA A 170 4.46 -20.09 1.77
CA ALA A 170 4.05 -20.38 3.14
C ALA A 170 2.99 -21.49 3.13
N ILE A 171 3.14 -22.43 4.05
CA ILE A 171 2.15 -23.47 4.33
C ILE A 171 2.05 -23.61 5.85
N GLY A 172 0.84 -23.80 6.35
CA GLY A 172 0.60 -23.95 7.78
C GLY A 172 -0.73 -24.64 8.05
N TYR A 173 -0.83 -25.21 9.24
CA TYR A 173 -2.05 -25.82 9.75
C TYR A 173 -2.38 -25.20 11.10
N VAL A 174 -3.62 -24.74 11.26
CA VAL A 174 -4.12 -24.22 12.52
C VAL A 174 -5.13 -25.21 13.07
N HIS A 175 -4.96 -25.66 14.31
CA HIS A 175 -5.93 -26.49 15.02
C HIS A 175 -6.64 -25.67 16.08
N ASN A 176 -7.96 -25.49 15.95
CA ASN A 176 -8.73 -24.73 16.93
C ASN A 176 -9.18 -25.65 18.06
N LEU A 177 -8.66 -25.42 19.28
CA LEU A 177 -9.11 -26.10 20.50
C LEU A 177 -10.41 -25.50 21.03
N SER A 178 -10.62 -24.20 20.82
CA SER A 178 -11.85 -23.49 21.17
C SER A 178 -12.03 -22.25 20.28
N LYS A 179 -13.13 -21.51 20.46
CA LYS A 179 -13.31 -20.18 19.83
C LYS A 179 -12.24 -19.16 20.23
N ARG A 180 -11.44 -19.43 21.26
CA ARG A 180 -10.44 -18.51 21.85
C ARG A 180 -9.03 -19.10 21.93
N THR A 181 -8.83 -20.34 21.49
CA THR A 181 -7.55 -21.06 21.65
C THR A 181 -7.27 -21.87 20.40
N ALA A 182 -6.10 -21.66 19.81
CA ALA A 182 -5.64 -22.39 18.64
C ALA A 182 -4.14 -22.71 18.73
N LEU A 183 -3.75 -23.84 18.16
CA LEU A 183 -2.36 -24.25 17.93
C LEU A 183 -2.05 -24.06 16.44
N TYR A 184 -0.83 -23.68 16.12
CA TYR A 184 -0.40 -23.37 14.76
C TYR A 184 1.08 -23.71 14.53
#